data_AF-A0A3N7FUL1-F1
#
_entry.id   AF-A0A3N7FUL1-F1
#
_cell.length_a   1.000
_cell.length_b   1.000
_cell.length_c   1.000
_cell.angle_alpha   90.00
_cell.angle_beta   90.00
_cell.angle_gamma   90.00
#
_symmetry.space_group_name_H-M   'P 1'
#
loop_
_entity.id
_entity.type
_entity.pdbx_description
1 polymer ?
#
loop_
_entity_poly.entity_id
_entity_poly.type
_entity_poly.pdbx_seq_one_letter_code
_entity_poly.pdbx_strand_id
1 'polypeptide(L)'
;MRSVPRFCRIGVQGVQRGTRGHPRKKLSDIGRAIYEKPPDAKKLAVWGLKPSDYPDKIVEIWPEHVDAYRSFVAVSTQWRVGGMGGAPGLDYQAVFSTLASMHRGKSDAERDAIFADLQLIERAALDEMNRKD
;
A
#
# COMPACT_ATOMS: atom_id res chain seq x y z
N MET A 1 1.17 -11.21 19.77
CA MET A 1 2.14 -10.59 18.85
C MET A 1 1.79 -10.97 17.43
N ARG A 2 1.06 -10.11 16.69
CA ARG A 2 0.84 -10.37 15.26
C ARG A 2 2.14 -10.02 14.54
N SER A 3 2.71 -11.00 13.86
CA SER A 3 3.94 -10.86 13.07
C SER A 3 3.81 -9.63 12.18
N VAL A 4 4.76 -8.70 12.28
CA VAL A 4 4.93 -7.64 11.28
C VAL A 4 5.12 -8.37 9.94
N PRO A 5 4.29 -8.13 8.92
CA PRO A 5 4.45 -8.79 7.63
C PRO A 5 5.85 -8.49 7.12
N ARG A 6 6.59 -9.53 6.75
CA ARG A 6 7.86 -9.40 6.04
C ARG A 6 7.55 -8.60 4.78
N PHE A 7 7.98 -7.34 4.72
CA PHE A 7 7.72 -6.44 3.61
C PHE A 7 7.94 -7.20 2.30
N CYS A 8 6.87 -7.40 1.52
CA CYS A 8 6.98 -7.84 0.14
C CYS A 8 7.95 -6.85 -0.53
N ARG A 9 9.06 -7.33 -1.09
CA ARG A 9 10.00 -6.48 -1.81
C ARG A 9 9.33 -6.06 -3.11
N ILE A 10 8.55 -4.99 -3.05
CA ILE A 10 7.96 -4.38 -4.24
C ILE A 10 9.11 -3.81 -5.06
N GLY A 11 9.45 -4.49 -6.16
CA GLY A 11 10.34 -3.96 -7.17
C GLY A 11 9.62 -2.86 -7.95
N VAL A 12 10.08 -1.61 -7.83
CA VAL A 12 9.61 -0.52 -8.69
C VAL A 12 10.37 -0.61 -10.02
N GLN A 13 9.77 -1.20 -11.05
CA GLN A 13 10.32 -1.16 -12.40
C GLN A 13 9.72 0.02 -13.18
N GLY A 14 10.58 0.98 -13.54
CA GLY A 14 10.37 1.91 -14.65
C GLY A 14 9.31 3.00 -14.46
N VAL A 15 9.76 4.27 -14.51
CA VAL A 15 8.89 5.45 -14.61
C VAL A 15 8.46 5.59 -16.07
N GLN A 16 7.33 4.99 -16.47
CA GLN A 16 6.77 5.12 -17.83
C GLN A 16 5.44 5.89 -17.77
N ARG A 17 5.22 6.82 -18.72
CA ARG A 17 3.91 7.47 -18.90
C ARG A 17 2.95 6.46 -19.53
N GLY A 18 2.04 5.89 -18.74
CA GLY A 18 1.05 4.93 -19.26
C GLY A 18 -0.01 5.61 -20.12
N THR A 19 -0.22 5.13 -21.34
CA THR A 19 -1.22 5.68 -22.29
C THR A 19 -2.59 5.02 -22.23
N ARG A 20 -2.83 3.99 -21.39
CA ARG A 20 -4.16 3.34 -21.29
C ARG A 20 -4.45 2.81 -19.89
N GLY A 21 -5.33 3.50 -19.16
CA GLY A 21 -5.85 3.11 -17.85
C GLY A 21 -6.29 4.33 -17.04
N HIS A 22 -7.37 4.22 -16.25
CA HIS A 22 -7.74 5.27 -15.29
C HIS A 22 -6.62 5.39 -14.24
N PRO A 23 -5.90 6.52 -14.14
CA PRO A 23 -4.68 6.64 -13.32
C PRO A 23 -4.93 6.17 -11.87
N ARG A 24 -6.05 6.57 -11.28
CA ARG A 24 -6.41 6.22 -9.88
C ARG A 24 -6.61 4.73 -9.59
N LYS A 25 -6.89 3.87 -10.59
CA LYS A 25 -7.02 2.41 -10.35
C LYS A 25 -5.68 1.79 -9.94
N LYS A 26 -4.56 2.32 -10.43
CA LYS A 26 -3.21 1.87 -10.08
C LYS A 26 -2.88 2.09 -8.60
N LEU A 27 -3.44 3.12 -7.97
CA LEU A 27 -3.28 3.37 -6.53
C LEU A 27 -3.85 2.24 -5.68
N SER A 28 -5.02 1.71 -6.05
CA SER A 28 -5.61 0.57 -5.34
C SER A 28 -4.79 -0.71 -5.51
N ASP A 29 -4.19 -0.94 -6.68
CA ASP A 29 -3.32 -2.09 -6.92
C ASP A 29 -2.08 -2.06 -6.01
N ILE A 30 -1.50 -0.87 -5.79
CA ILE A 30 -0.38 -0.66 -4.85
C ILE A 30 -0.78 -1.09 -3.44
N GLY A 31 -1.91 -0.58 -2.93
CA GLY A 31 -2.37 -0.88 -1.56
C GLY A 31 -2.62 -2.37 -1.34
N ARG A 32 -3.24 -3.04 -2.32
CA ARG A 32 -3.45 -4.49 -2.29
C ARG A 32 -2.14 -5.25 -2.29
N ALA A 33 -1.22 -4.92 -3.17
CA ALA A 33 0.04 -5.67 -3.28
C ALA A 33 0.94 -5.55 -2.05
N ILE A 34 0.92 -4.41 -1.34
CA ILE A 34 1.68 -4.25 -0.08
C ILE A 34 1.17 -5.21 1.01
N TYR A 35 -0.14 -5.43 1.08
CA TYR A 35 -0.78 -6.18 2.18
C TYR A 35 -1.35 -7.54 1.77
N GLU A 36 -1.08 -7.97 0.55
CA GLU A 36 -1.52 -9.27 0.04
C GLU A 36 -1.01 -10.39 0.93
N LYS A 37 -1.94 -11.22 1.40
CA LYS A 37 -1.59 -12.38 2.23
C LYS A 37 -0.93 -13.44 1.34
N PRO A 38 0.26 -13.95 1.71
CA PRO A 38 0.85 -15.06 0.98
C PRO A 38 -0.09 -16.27 1.05
N PRO A 39 -0.09 -17.15 0.04
CA PRO A 39 -0.93 -18.34 0.06
C PRO A 39 -0.61 -19.20 1.29
N ASP A 40 -1.64 -19.79 1.90
CA ASP A 40 -1.47 -20.66 3.07
C ASP A 40 -0.54 -21.83 2.72
N ALA A 41 0.60 -21.91 3.43
CA ALA A 41 1.60 -22.94 3.25
C ALA A 41 1.02 -24.35 3.40
N LYS A 42 -0.01 -24.54 4.23
CA LYS A 42 -0.70 -25.84 4.37
C LYS A 42 -1.48 -26.20 3.11
N LYS A 43 -2.16 -25.23 2.50
CA LYS A 43 -2.87 -25.42 1.22
C LYS A 43 -1.88 -25.71 0.09
N LEU A 44 -0.73 -25.02 0.07
CA LEU A 44 0.33 -25.24 -0.93
C LEU A 44 0.99 -26.64 -0.80
N ALA A 45 1.23 -27.09 0.43
CA ALA A 45 1.86 -28.39 0.69
C ALA A 45 1.05 -29.58 0.16
N VAL A 46 -0.28 -29.48 0.10
CA VAL A 46 -1.15 -30.49 -0.53
C VAL A 46 -0.78 -30.73 -1.99
N TRP A 47 -0.29 -29.70 -2.68
CA TRP A 47 0.13 -29.73 -4.08
C TRP A 47 1.65 -29.89 -4.23
N GLY A 48 2.38 -30.14 -3.14
CA GLY A 48 3.84 -30.25 -3.14
C GLY A 48 4.58 -28.92 -3.38
N LEU A 49 3.89 -27.78 -3.29
CA LEU A 49 4.46 -26.45 -3.52
C LEU A 49 4.96 -25.81 -2.23
N LYS A 50 6.05 -25.05 -2.33
CA LYS A 50 6.58 -24.19 -1.25
C LYS A 50 6.14 -22.74 -1.50
N PRO A 51 6.01 -21.92 -0.45
CA PRO A 51 5.74 -20.48 -0.62
C PRO A 51 6.78 -19.75 -1.47
N SER A 52 8.03 -20.24 -1.50
CA SER A 52 9.10 -19.71 -2.35
C SER A 52 8.90 -19.93 -3.84
N ASP A 53 8.02 -20.86 -4.22
CA ASP A 53 7.71 -21.16 -5.62
C ASP A 53 6.72 -20.14 -6.21
N TYR A 54 6.13 -19.30 -5.35
CA TYR A 54 5.28 -18.19 -5.77
C TYR A 54 6.15 -16.96 -6.05
N PRO A 55 6.15 -16.42 -7.28
CA PRO A 55 6.97 -15.27 -7.62
C PRO A 55 6.50 -14.02 -6.87
N ASP A 56 7.47 -13.16 -6.52
CA ASP A 56 7.17 -11.84 -5.95
C ASP A 56 6.29 -11.03 -6.93
N LYS A 57 5.26 -10.38 -6.39
CA LYS A 57 4.37 -9.56 -7.19
C LYS A 57 5.02 -8.23 -7.49
N ILE A 58 5.25 -7.97 -8.77
CA ILE A 58 5.76 -6.68 -9.25
C ILE A 58 4.57 -5.80 -9.59
N VAL A 59 4.44 -4.66 -8.90
CA VAL A 59 3.45 -3.63 -9.22
C VAL A 59 4.18 -2.44 -9.81
N GLU A 60 3.82 -2.13 -11.06
CA GLU A 60 4.24 -0.91 -11.73
C GLU A 60 3.59 0.31 -11.08
N ILE A 61 4.41 1.30 -10.73
CA ILE A 61 3.97 2.56 -10.13
C ILE A 61 4.16 3.67 -11.15
N TRP A 62 3.06 4.37 -11.47
CA TRP A 62 3.09 5.45 -12.43
C TRP A 62 3.74 6.72 -11.83
N PRO A 63 4.41 7.56 -12.65
CA PRO A 63 5.16 8.73 -12.19
C PRO A 63 4.36 9.65 -11.26
N GLU A 64 3.09 9.90 -11.58
CA GLU A 64 2.16 10.74 -10.83
C GLU A 64 1.78 10.18 -9.45
N HIS A 65 1.94 8.87 -9.24
CA HIS A 65 1.57 8.19 -8.00
C HIS A 65 2.77 7.87 -7.10
N VAL A 66 4.00 8.18 -7.56
CA VAL A 66 5.23 7.93 -6.80
C VAL A 66 5.21 8.63 -5.45
N ASP A 67 4.74 9.87 -5.40
CA ASP A 67 4.70 10.65 -4.17
C ASP A 67 3.70 10.07 -3.16
N ALA A 68 2.51 9.70 -3.62
CA ALA A 68 1.50 9.03 -2.80
C ALA A 68 2.00 7.69 -2.26
N TYR A 69 2.64 6.87 -3.11
CA TYR A 69 3.24 5.60 -2.70
C TYR A 69 4.33 5.79 -1.64
N ARG A 70 5.30 6.69 -1.88
CA ARG A 70 6.40 6.93 -0.94
C ARG A 70 5.89 7.44 0.41
N SER A 71 4.93 8.36 0.38
CA SER A 71 4.29 8.87 1.59
C SER A 71 3.51 7.77 2.33
N PHE A 72 2.79 6.90 1.61
CA PHE A 72 2.10 5.76 2.22
C PHE A 72 3.07 4.79 2.90
N VAL A 73 4.16 4.40 2.22
CA VAL A 73 5.18 3.51 2.78
C VAL A 73 5.78 4.10 4.06
N ALA A 74 6.07 5.40 4.08
CA ALA A 74 6.64 6.08 5.24
C ALA A 74 5.74 6.02 6.50
N VAL A 75 4.42 6.00 6.32
CA VAL A 75 3.44 5.94 7.43
C VAL A 75 2.81 4.57 7.62
N SER A 76 3.18 3.57 6.82
CA SER A 76 2.53 2.26 6.76
C SER A 76 2.59 1.45 8.07
N THR A 77 3.41 1.87 9.04
CA THR A 77 3.48 1.28 10.38
C THR A 77 2.55 1.96 11.39
N GLN A 78 1.99 3.13 11.06
CA GLN A 78 1.23 4.00 11.97
C GLN A 78 -0.29 3.77 11.84
N TRP A 79 -0.71 2.52 12.04
CA TRP A 79 -2.12 2.18 12.09
C TRP A 79 -2.68 2.42 13.48
N ARG A 80 -3.77 3.20 13.54
CA ARG A 80 -4.61 3.27 14.72
C ARG A 80 -5.49 2.03 14.77
N VAL A 81 -5.35 1.26 15.85
CA VAL A 81 -6.30 0.21 16.17
C VAL A 81 -7.55 0.88 16.74
N GLY A 82 -8.68 0.76 16.04
CA GLY A 82 -9.95 1.09 16.66
C GLY A 82 -10.16 0.21 17.89
N GLY A 83 -10.78 0.74 18.95
CA GLY A 83 -11.16 -0.03 20.15
C GLY A 83 -12.20 -1.13 19.81
N MET A 84 -13.05 -1.52 20.77
CA MET A 84 -14.15 -2.48 20.54
C MET A 84 -15.04 -2.06 19.36
N GLY A 85 -14.73 -2.54 18.15
CA GLY A 85 -15.51 -2.34 16.92
C GLY A 85 -15.08 -1.17 16.02
N GLY A 86 -14.03 -0.42 16.33
CA GLY A 86 -13.57 0.68 15.46
C GLY A 86 -12.81 0.17 14.23
N ALA A 87 -13.14 0.67 13.04
CA ALA A 87 -12.37 0.36 11.84
C ALA A 87 -10.92 0.86 11.99
N PRO A 88 -9.89 0.04 11.71
CA PRO A 88 -8.51 0.52 11.71
C PRO A 88 -8.30 1.53 10.58
N GLY A 89 -7.39 2.47 10.80
CA GLY A 89 -7.02 3.51 9.84
C GLY A 89 -5.65 4.11 10.17
N LEU A 90 -5.01 4.77 9.21
CA LEU A 90 -3.76 5.48 9.43
C LEU A 90 -3.96 6.67 10.36
N ASP A 91 -2.94 6.98 11.15
CA ASP A 91 -2.93 8.21 11.92
C ASP A 91 -2.72 9.41 11.00
N TYR A 92 -3.81 10.13 10.69
CA TYR A 92 -3.75 11.28 9.79
C TYR A 92 -2.87 12.43 10.33
N GLN A 93 -2.67 12.56 11.64
CA GLN A 93 -1.73 13.55 12.15
C GLN A 93 -0.29 13.19 11.76
N ALA A 94 0.06 11.89 11.84
CA ALA A 94 1.34 11.40 11.34
C ALA A 94 1.44 11.54 9.80
N VAL A 95 0.34 11.32 9.07
CA VAL A 95 0.28 11.52 7.61
C VAL A 95 0.56 12.97 7.25
N PHE A 96 -0.17 13.94 7.81
CA PHE A 96 0.01 15.35 7.50
C PHE A 96 1.41 15.85 7.88
N SER A 97 1.94 15.44 9.03
CA SER A 97 3.32 15.75 9.43
C SER A 97 4.35 15.19 8.43
N THR A 98 4.13 13.95 7.95
CA THR A 98 4.99 13.31 6.96
C THR A 98 4.91 14.02 5.61
N LEU A 99 3.71 14.37 5.14
CA LEU A 99 3.52 15.12 3.89
C LEU A 99 4.19 16.50 3.95
N ALA A 100 4.03 17.23 5.05
CA ALA A 100 4.68 18.52 5.26
C ALA A 100 6.22 18.39 5.24
N SER A 101 6.76 17.31 5.83
CA SER A 101 8.20 17.09 5.90
C SER A 101 8.82 16.62 4.56
N MET A 102 8.17 15.70 3.85
CA MET A 102 8.67 15.12 2.60
C MET A 102 8.47 16.04 1.39
N HIS A 103 7.40 16.84 1.39
CA HIS A 103 6.98 17.66 0.26
C HIS A 103 7.04 19.16 0.56
N ARG A 104 8.12 19.62 1.21
CA ARG A 104 8.30 21.04 1.64
C ARG A 104 8.22 22.05 0.48
N GLY A 105 8.61 21.65 -0.72
CA GLY A 105 8.58 22.49 -1.92
C GLY A 105 7.24 22.52 -2.66
N LYS A 106 6.25 21.73 -2.22
CA LYS A 106 4.92 21.69 -2.85
C LYS A 106 3.94 22.64 -2.18
N SER A 107 2.97 23.14 -2.93
CA SER A 107 1.83 23.89 -2.40
C SER A 107 0.90 23.00 -1.57
N ASP A 108 0.02 23.62 -0.78
CA ASP A 108 -0.96 22.88 0.02
C ASP A 108 -1.93 22.09 -0.87
N ALA A 109 -2.37 22.66 -1.99
CA ALA A 109 -3.23 21.96 -2.96
C ALA A 109 -2.56 20.70 -3.54
N GLU A 110 -1.26 20.74 -3.79
CA GLU A 110 -0.51 19.55 -4.25
C GLU A 110 -0.37 18.50 -3.14
N ARG A 111 -0.16 18.92 -1.89
CA ARG A 111 -0.12 18.01 -0.73
C ARG A 111 -1.49 17.36 -0.50
N ASP A 112 -2.57 18.11 -0.67
CA ASP A 112 -3.94 17.60 -0.57
C ASP A 112 -4.23 16.57 -1.67
N ALA A 113 -3.75 16.80 -2.90
CA ALA A 113 -3.85 15.82 -3.97
C ALA A 113 -3.08 14.52 -3.65
N ILE A 114 -1.86 14.63 -3.10
CA ILE A 114 -1.08 13.47 -2.63
C ILE A 114 -1.81 12.73 -1.50
N PHE A 115 -2.41 13.47 -0.57
CA PHE A 115 -3.20 12.88 0.51
C PHE A 115 -4.41 12.11 -0.01
N ALA A 116 -5.17 12.69 -0.94
CA ALA A 116 -6.31 12.03 -1.57
C ALA A 116 -5.92 10.75 -2.32
N ASP A 117 -4.75 10.73 -2.95
CA ASP A 117 -4.19 9.54 -3.58
C ASP A 117 -3.74 8.49 -2.55
N LEU A 118 -3.11 8.92 -1.45
CA LEU A 118 -2.72 8.05 -0.34
C LEU A 118 -3.93 7.36 0.30
N GLN A 119 -5.05 8.06 0.47
CA GLN A 119 -6.29 7.46 0.99
C GLN A 119 -6.82 6.33 0.11
N LEU A 120 -6.60 6.37 -1.21
CA LEU A 120 -6.96 5.27 -2.09
C LEU A 120 -6.07 4.03 -1.89
N ILE A 121 -4.78 4.25 -1.64
CA ILE A 121 -3.85 3.17 -1.28
C ILE A 121 -4.26 2.57 0.06
N GLU A 122 -4.55 3.41 1.07
CA GLU A 122 -4.99 2.99 2.40
C GLU A 122 -6.27 2.16 2.35
N ARG A 123 -7.30 2.63 1.61
CA ARG A 123 -8.56 1.92 1.47
C ARG A 123 -8.34 0.51 0.91
N ALA A 124 -7.51 0.40 -0.13
CA ALA A 124 -7.21 -0.88 -0.76
C ALA A 124 -6.37 -1.80 0.15
N ALA A 125 -5.45 -1.24 0.94
CA ALA A 125 -4.71 -1.97 1.96
C ALA A 125 -5.65 -2.50 3.06
N LEU A 126 -6.59 -1.69 3.53
CA LEU A 126 -7.60 -2.10 4.52
C LEU A 126 -8.51 -3.22 4.00
N ASP A 127 -8.99 -3.10 2.76
CA ASP A 127 -9.80 -4.14 2.11
C ASP A 127 -9.04 -5.47 2.07
N GLU A 128 -7.75 -5.44 1.72
CA GLU A 128 -6.90 -6.63 1.65
C GLU A 128 -6.58 -7.22 3.03
N MET A 129 -6.27 -6.38 4.02
CA MET A 129 -6.05 -6.82 5.41
C MET A 129 -7.29 -7.52 6.00
N ASN A 130 -8.48 -6.97 5.69
CA ASN A 130 -9.77 -7.48 6.18
C ASN A 130 -10.33 -8.63 5.33
N ARG A 131 -9.74 -8.94 4.17
CA ARG A 131 -10.15 -10.07 3.32
C ARG A 131 -10.08 -11.37 4.11
N LYS A 132 -11.18 -12.15 4.09
CA LYS A 132 -11.23 -13.51 4.66
C LYS A 132 -10.76 -14.50 3.58
N ASP A 133 -9.99 -15.51 3.99
CA ASP A 133 -9.49 -16.59 3.13
C ASP A 133 -10.53 -17.71 2.92
#